data_AF-A0A950CK20-F1
#
_entry.id   AF-A0A950CK20-F1
#
_cell.length_a   1.000
_cell.length_b   1.000
_cell.length_c   1.000
_cell.angle_alpha   90.00
_cell.angle_beta   90.00
_cell.angle_gamma   90.00
#
_symmetry.space_group_name_H-M   'P 1'
#
loop_
_entity.id
_entity.type
_entity.pdbx_description
1 polymer ?
#
loop_
_entity_poly.entity_id
_entity_poly.type
_entity_poly.pdbx_seq_one_letter_code
_entity_poly.pdbx_strand_id
1 'polypeptide(L)' 'AHLSQAVFARYLNLTVGYVSQLERGTKRPSGPALALLNIIRRKGIEAIL' A
#
# COMPACT_ATOMS: atom_id res chain seq x y z
N ALA A 1 6.13 -11.76 -4.09
CA ALA A 1 4.74 -12.25 -3.92
C ALA A 1 3.80 -11.34 -4.72
N HIS A 2 2.79 -11.90 -5.38
CA HIS A 2 1.71 -11.11 -6.00
C HIS A 2 0.54 -11.05 -5.02
N LEU A 3 0.20 -9.85 -4.54
CA LEU A 3 -0.96 -9.63 -3.67
C LEU A 3 -2.09 -8.99 -4.49
N SER A 4 -3.34 -9.36 -4.20
CA SER A 4 -4.48 -8.63 -4.75
C SER A 4 -4.59 -7.24 -4.09
N GLN A 5 -5.19 -6.27 -4.80
CA GLN A 5 -5.47 -4.95 -4.24
C GLN A 5 -6.25 -5.04 -2.92
N ALA A 6 -7.17 -6.00 -2.79
CA ALA A 6 -7.96 -6.21 -1.57
C ALA A 6 -7.11 -6.67 -0.38
N VAL A 7 -6.20 -7.62 -0.60
CA VAL A 7 -5.30 -8.10 0.46
C VAL A 7 -4.32 -7.02 0.87
N PHE A 8 -3.74 -6.30 -0.11
CA PHE A 8 -2.80 -5.21 0.16
C PHE A 8 -3.46 -4.04 0.91
N ALA A 9 -4.69 -3.68 0.51
CA ALA A 9 -5.48 -2.66 1.19
C ALA A 9 -5.74 -3.03 2.65
N ARG A 10 -6.06 -4.30 2.94
CA ARG A 10 -6.28 -4.78 4.31
C ARG A 10 -5.03 -4.67 5.18
N TYR A 11 -3.85 -5.02 4.67
CA TYR A 11 -2.59 -4.88 5.43
C TYR A 11 -2.26 -3.43 5.77
N LEU A 12 -2.59 -2.50 4.87
CA LEU A 12 -2.28 -1.08 5.05
C LEU A 12 -3.40 -0.27 5.74
N ASN A 13 -4.51 -0.93 6.11
CA ASN A 13 -5.73 -0.27 6.57
C ASN A 13 -6.19 0.84 5.59
N LEU A 14 -6.14 0.53 4.29
CA LEU A 14 -6.58 1.39 3.19
C LEU A 14 -7.84 0.81 2.55
N THR A 15 -8.53 1.62 1.75
CA THR A 15 -9.59 1.11 0.88
C THR A 15 -8.99 0.55 -0.41
N VAL A 16 -9.65 -0.46 -1.01
CA VAL A 16 -9.27 -1.01 -2.32
C VAL A 16 -9.22 0.10 -3.38
N GLY A 17 -10.21 1.01 -3.37
CA GLY A 17 -10.27 2.13 -4.29
C GLY A 17 -9.08 3.09 -4.17
N TYR A 18 -8.58 3.33 -2.96
CA TYR A 18 -7.39 4.15 -2.75
C TYR A 18 -6.13 3.46 -3.29
N VAL A 19 -5.94 2.16 -3.01
CA VAL A 19 -4.84 1.36 -3.60
C VAL A 19 -4.88 1.42 -5.12
N SER A 20 -6.06 1.23 -5.70
CA SER A 20 -6.31 1.30 -7.14
C SER A 20 -5.92 2.66 -7.76
N GLN A 21 -6.17 3.76 -7.05
CA GLN A 21 -5.76 5.11 -7.48
C GLN A 21 -4.25 5.32 -7.40
N LEU A 22 -3.57 4.73 -6.41
CA LEU A 22 -2.12 4.78 -6.30
C LEU A 22 -1.45 4.02 -7.44
N GLU A 23 -1.92 2.81 -7.73
CA GLU A 23 -1.38 1.95 -8.79
C GLU A 23 -1.56 2.54 -10.19
N ARG A 24 -2.70 3.21 -10.44
CA ARG A 24 -2.93 3.97 -11.69
C ARG A 24 -2.22 5.32 -11.75
N GLY A 25 -1.58 5.75 -10.66
CA GLY A 25 -0.93 7.06 -10.58
C GLY A 25 -1.88 8.26 -10.52
N THR A 26 -3.20 8.04 -10.37
CA THR A 26 -4.18 9.14 -10.25
C THR A 26 -4.12 9.84 -8.90
N LYS A 27 -3.49 9.19 -7.89
CA LYS A 27 -3.24 9.78 -6.58
C LYS A 27 -1.82 9.47 -6.11
N ARG A 28 -1.22 10.43 -5.40
CA ARG A 28 0.06 10.24 -4.72
C ARG A 28 -0.18 9.94 -3.23
N PRO A 29 0.55 8.99 -2.63
CA PRO A 29 0.40 8.68 -1.22
C PRO A 29 0.97 9.82 -0.37
N SER A 30 0.34 10.08 0.78
CA SER A 30 0.80 11.06 1.77
C SER A 30 0.57 10.52 3.18
N GLY A 31 1.18 11.17 4.18
CA GLY A 31 0.99 10.83 5.59
C GLY A 31 1.35 9.37 5.94
N PRO A 32 0.55 8.69 6.77
CA PRO A 32 0.83 7.31 7.19
C PRO A 32 0.94 6.31 6.02
N ALA A 33 0.13 6.47 4.97
CA ALA A 33 0.19 5.60 3.80
C ALA A 33 1.56 5.67 3.10
N LEU A 34 2.11 6.88 2.95
CA LEU A 34 3.46 7.06 2.39
C LEU A 34 4.54 6.45 3.29
N ALA A 35 4.41 6.58 4.61
CA ALA A 35 5.35 5.98 5.56
C ALA A 35 5.36 4.45 5.45
N LEU A 36 4.19 3.81 5.43
CA LEU A 36 4.07 2.36 5.28
C LEU A 36 4.62 1.86 3.94
N LEU A 37 4.29 2.53 2.83
CA LEU A 37 4.84 2.19 1.52
C LEU A 37 6.37 2.34 1.48
N ASN A 38 6.92 3.33 2.18
CA ASN A 38 8.36 3.49 2.32
C ASN A 38 9.01 2.35 3.14
N ILE A 39 8.33 1.87 4.18
CA ILE A 39 8.78 0.70 4.95
C ILE A 39 8.78 -0.54 4.07
N ILE A 40 7.66 -0.82 3.38
CA ILE A 40 7.54 -1.97 2.46
C ILE A 40 8.65 -1.92 1.40
N ARG A 41 8.89 -0.74 0.79
CA ARG A 41 9.93 -0.56 -0.22
C ARG A 41 11.34 -0.88 0.31
N ARG A 42 11.62 -0.60 1.58
CA ARG A 42 12.96 -0.77 2.18
C ARG A 42 13.16 -2.15 2.81
N LYS A 43 12.10 -2.73 3.38
CA LYS A 43 12.19 -3.90 4.27
C LYS A 43 11.38 -5.11 3.80
N GLY A 44 10.62 -4.99 2.71
CA GLY A 44 9.67 -6.01 2.29
C GLY A 44 8.30 -5.85 2.96
N ILE A 45 7.31 -6.59 2.45
CA ILE A 45 5.94 -6.56 2.97
C ILE A 45 5.85 -7.22 4.34
N GLU A 46 6.75 -8.16 4.61
CA GLU A 46 6.91 -8.92 5.86
C GLU A 46 7.16 -8.02 7.06
N ALA A 47 7.62 -6.79 6.85
CA ALA A 47 7.82 -5.80 7.92
C ALA A 47 6.51 -5.21 8.48
N ILE A 48 5.37 -5.45 7.81
CA ILE A 48 4.05 -4.96 8.22
C ILE A 48 2.98 -6.06 8.25
N LEU A 49 3.37 -7.32 8.07
CA LEU A 49 2.52 -8.51 8.31
C LEU A 49 2.55 -8.84 9.79
#